data_AF-A0A062VTP6-F1
#
_entry.id   AF-A0A062VTP6-F1
#
_cell.length_a   1.000
_cell.length_b   1.000
_cell.length_c   1.000
_cell.angle_alpha   90.00
_cell.angle_beta   90.00
_cell.angle_gamma   90.00
#
_symmetry.space_group_name_H-M   'P 1'
#
loop_
_entity.id
_entity.type
_entity.pdbx_description
1 polymer ?
#
loop_
_entity_poly.entity_id
_entity_poly.type
_entity_poly.pdbx_seq_one_letter_code
_entity_poly.pdbx_strand_id
1 'polypeptide(L)'
;MIAKSDDRAHNCVELTRLGDGAWRACDASMPEDHPEHVVAFIERRNERFEVVWLRGSTVNREFEHLEGALDAVCDVIGGAESRSTRPIQIPHAPPVTRQGRSPR
;
A
#
# COMPACT_ATOMS: atom_id res chain seq x y z
N MET A 1 -17.11 -34.08 8.01
CA MET A 1 -18.09 -33.06 7.60
C MET A 1 -17.52 -31.70 7.97
N ILE A 2 -17.17 -30.93 6.94
CA ILE A 2 -16.92 -29.48 6.87
C ILE A 2 -15.99 -28.89 7.95
N ALA A 3 -14.70 -28.80 7.61
CA ALA A 3 -13.84 -27.78 8.19
C ALA A 3 -14.48 -26.43 7.86
N LYS A 4 -14.89 -25.66 8.86
CA LYS A 4 -15.27 -24.26 8.66
C LYS A 4 -14.02 -23.53 8.22
N SER A 5 -13.94 -23.23 6.93
CA SER A 5 -12.93 -22.33 6.38
C SER A 5 -12.91 -21.03 7.19
N ASP A 6 -11.71 -20.60 7.54
CA ASP A 6 -11.40 -19.40 8.30
C ASP A 6 -11.74 -18.14 7.47
N ASP A 7 -13.02 -17.88 7.27
CA ASP A 7 -13.56 -16.74 6.52
C ASP A 7 -13.73 -15.52 7.45
N ARG A 8 -12.69 -15.20 8.24
CA ARG A 8 -12.70 -14.03 9.16
C ARG A 8 -11.41 -13.21 9.17
N ALA A 9 -10.35 -13.62 8.47
CA ALA A 9 -9.05 -12.96 8.56
C ALA A 9 -9.00 -11.59 7.85
N HIS A 10 -9.88 -11.32 6.88
CA HIS A 10 -9.81 -10.10 6.05
C HIS A 10 -11.02 -9.15 6.21
N ASN A 11 -11.70 -9.15 7.35
CA ASN A 11 -12.87 -8.26 7.58
C ASN A 11 -12.52 -6.76 7.58
N CYS A 12 -11.23 -6.42 7.56
CA CYS A 12 -10.76 -5.05 7.44
C CYS A 12 -10.87 -4.50 6.00
N VAL A 13 -10.97 -5.41 5.01
CA VAL A 13 -10.88 -5.08 3.59
C VAL A 13 -12.10 -5.60 2.83
N GLU A 14 -12.69 -4.74 2.01
CA GLU A 14 -13.73 -5.12 1.05
C GLU A 14 -13.09 -5.33 -0.33
N LEU A 15 -13.34 -6.48 -0.96
CA LEU A 15 -12.77 -6.82 -2.26
C LEU A 15 -13.82 -6.73 -3.36
N THR A 16 -13.69 -5.74 -4.24
CA THR A 16 -14.55 -5.60 -5.43
C THR A 16 -13.86 -6.16 -6.67
N ARG A 17 -14.49 -7.08 -7.40
CA ARG A 17 -13.94 -7.56 -8.68
C ARG A 17 -14.12 -6.51 -9.77
N LEU A 18 -13.05 -6.19 -10.51
CA LEU A 18 -13.07 -5.22 -11.62
C LEU A 18 -13.14 -5.88 -12.99
N GLY A 19 -12.67 -7.11 -13.10
CA GLY A 19 -12.60 -7.84 -14.35
C GLY A 19 -12.04 -9.24 -14.15
N ASP A 20 -11.57 -9.85 -15.23
CA ASP A 20 -10.90 -11.13 -15.12
C ASP A 20 -9.51 -10.97 -14.49
N GLY A 21 -9.29 -11.65 -13.36
CA GLY A 21 -8.03 -11.58 -12.63
C GLY A 21 -7.72 -10.22 -12.00
N ALA A 22 -8.66 -9.29 -11.86
CA ALA A 22 -8.41 -7.97 -11.29
C ALA A 22 -9.43 -7.62 -10.20
N TRP A 23 -8.92 -7.07 -9.10
CA TRP A 23 -9.70 -6.66 -7.94
C TRP A 23 -9.25 -5.30 -7.41
N ARG A 24 -10.21 -4.60 -6.80
CA ARG A 24 -9.99 -3.41 -6.00
C ARG A 24 -10.15 -3.78 -4.53
N ALA A 25 -9.15 -3.46 -3.73
CA ALA A 25 -9.17 -3.65 -2.29
C ALA A 25 -9.47 -2.32 -1.59
N CYS A 26 -10.58 -2.27 -0.85
CA CYS A 26 -11.06 -1.10 -0.15
C CYS A 26 -10.99 -1.29 1.37
N ASP A 27 -10.74 -0.21 2.10
CA ASP A 27 -10.84 -0.18 3.56
C ASP A 27 -12.32 -0.18 3.98
N ALA A 28 -12.77 -1.30 4.56
CA ALA A 28 -14.17 -1.49 4.95
C ALA A 28 -14.61 -0.56 6.09
N SER A 29 -13.67 0.09 6.79
CA SER A 29 -13.97 1.03 7.87
C SER A 29 -14.24 2.45 7.37
N MET A 30 -13.97 2.74 6.09
CA MET A 30 -14.11 4.06 5.49
C MET A 30 -15.32 4.11 4.56
N PRO A 31 -16.08 5.23 4.51
CA PRO A 31 -17.17 5.38 3.55
C PRO A 31 -16.64 5.45 2.11
N GLU A 32 -17.46 5.02 1.14
CA GLU A 32 -17.05 4.91 -0.27
C GLU A 32 -16.56 6.23 -0.90
N ASP A 33 -17.14 7.36 -0.49
CA ASP A 33 -16.72 8.70 -0.93
C ASP A 33 -15.41 9.19 -0.28
N HIS A 34 -14.85 8.45 0.67
CA HIS A 34 -13.60 8.85 1.32
C HIS A 34 -12.42 8.67 0.36
N PRO A 35 -11.52 9.67 0.22
CA PRO A 35 -10.41 9.59 -0.72
C PRO A 35 -9.42 8.45 -0.42
N GLU A 36 -9.38 7.98 0.84
CA GLU A 36 -8.54 6.86 1.27
C GLU A 36 -9.29 5.51 1.36
N HIS A 37 -10.53 5.46 0.86
CA HIS A 37 -11.34 4.23 0.85
C HIS A 37 -10.68 3.14 -0.01
N VAL A 38 -10.07 3.48 -1.15
CA VAL A 38 -9.35 2.49 -1.97
C VAL A 38 -7.89 2.40 -1.53
N VAL A 39 -7.45 1.20 -1.13
CA VAL A 39 -6.11 0.98 -0.59
C VAL A 39 -5.15 0.48 -1.67
N ALA A 40 -5.60 -0.47 -2.50
CA ALA A 40 -4.78 -1.08 -3.53
C ALA A 40 -5.62 -1.69 -4.66
N PHE A 41 -4.96 -1.92 -5.80
CA PHE A 41 -5.43 -2.83 -6.83
C PHE A 41 -4.66 -4.15 -6.75
N ILE A 42 -5.34 -5.26 -6.99
CA ILE A 42 -4.75 -6.59 -7.04
C ILE A 42 -4.98 -7.14 -8.43
N GLU A 43 -3.91 -7.49 -9.13
CA GLU A 43 -3.96 -8.08 -10.46
C GLU A 43 -3.32 -9.47 -10.44
N ARG A 44 -3.97 -10.45 -11.03
CA ARG A 44 -3.40 -11.77 -11.28
C ARG A 44 -2.49 -11.67 -12.50
N ARG A 45 -1.19 -11.86 -12.27
CA ARG A 45 -0.14 -11.94 -13.29
C ARG A 45 0.34 -13.38 -13.34
N ASN A 46 -0.08 -14.10 -14.39
CA ASN A 46 0.19 -15.54 -14.54
C ASN A 46 -0.34 -16.35 -13.33
N GLU A 47 0.57 -16.88 -12.52
CA GLU A 47 0.31 -17.71 -11.33
C GLU A 47 0.43 -16.92 -10.02
N ARG A 48 0.70 -15.62 -10.10
CA ARG A 48 0.90 -14.73 -8.95
C ARG A 48 -0.10 -13.58 -8.92
N PHE A 49 -0.16 -12.93 -7.77
CA PHE A 49 -0.99 -11.75 -7.52
C PHE A 49 -0.08 -10.57 -7.23
N GLU A 50 -0.11 -9.57 -8.10
CA GLU A 50 0.57 -8.29 -7.93
C GLU A 50 -0.36 -7.32 -7.22
N VAL A 51 0.16 -6.65 -6.19
CA VAL A 51 -0.53 -5.60 -5.44
C VAL A 51 0.07 -4.25 -5.79
N VAL A 52 -0.76 -3.38 -6.36
CA VAL A 52 -0.45 -2.01 -6.71
C VAL A 52 -1.06 -1.09 -5.65
N TRP A 53 -0.21 -0.49 -4.84
CA TRP A 53 -0.64 0.32 -3.69
C TRP A 53 -1.06 1.73 -4.10
N LEU A 54 -2.19 2.19 -3.59
CA LEU A 54 -2.61 3.58 -3.65
C LEU A 54 -2.33 4.33 -2.34
N ARG A 55 -2.25 3.58 -1.23
CA ARG A 55 -1.96 4.07 0.13
C ARG A 55 -1.02 3.09 0.83
N GLY A 56 -0.16 3.58 1.73
CA GLY A 56 0.63 2.74 2.65
C GLY A 56 2.05 2.47 2.17
N SER A 57 2.15 1.65 1.13
CA SER A 57 3.42 1.24 0.53
C SER A 57 3.65 1.96 -0.79
N THR A 58 4.91 2.21 -1.13
CA THR A 58 5.32 2.77 -2.43
C THR A 58 5.85 1.72 -3.40
N VAL A 59 5.98 0.47 -2.95
CA VAL A 59 6.57 -0.63 -3.74
C VAL A 59 5.53 -1.71 -3.96
N ASN A 60 5.29 -2.04 -5.24
CA ASN A 60 4.44 -3.16 -5.62
C ASN A 60 4.99 -4.46 -5.04
N ARG A 61 4.09 -5.34 -4.58
CA ARG A 61 4.47 -6.65 -4.05
C ARG A 61 3.73 -7.75 -4.78
N GLU A 62 4.41 -8.86 -4.98
CA GLU A 62 3.84 -10.06 -5.58
C GLU A 62 3.64 -11.13 -4.51
N PHE A 63 2.54 -11.89 -4.65
CA PHE A 63 2.15 -12.96 -3.75
C PHE A 63 1.77 -14.21 -4.56
N GLU A 64 2.02 -15.39 -4.00
CA GLU A 64 1.63 -16.65 -4.63
C GLU A 64 0.12 -16.92 -4.50
N HIS A 65 -0.52 -16.32 -3.49
CA HIS A 65 -1.92 -16.50 -3.17
C HIS A 65 -2.61 -15.16 -2.92
N LEU A 66 -3.88 -15.07 -3.29
CA LEU A 66 -4.71 -13.89 -3.08
C LEU A 66 -4.84 -13.57 -1.58
N GLU A 67 -4.92 -14.59 -0.72
CA GLU A 67 -4.98 -14.42 0.74
C GLU A 67 -3.79 -13.62 1.27
N GLY A 68 -2.56 -13.96 0.84
CA GLY A 68 -1.37 -13.21 1.25
C GLY A 68 -1.35 -11.76 0.78
N ALA A 69 -1.96 -11.48 -0.38
CA ALA A 69 -2.16 -10.10 -0.83
C ALA A 69 -3.16 -9.35 0.06
N LEU A 70 -4.25 -10.00 0.50
CA LEU A 70 -5.24 -9.41 1.40
C LEU A 70 -4.67 -9.17 2.81
N ASP A 71 -3.87 -10.09 3.35
CA ASP A 71 -3.17 -9.90 4.62
C ASP A 71 -2.28 -8.66 4.59
N ALA A 72 -1.48 -8.50 3.53
CA ALA A 72 -0.65 -7.31 3.36
C ALA A 72 -1.48 -6.02 3.27
N VAL A 73 -2.68 -6.07 2.67
CA VAL A 73 -3.60 -4.93 2.64
C VAL A 73 -4.14 -4.64 4.04
N CYS A 74 -4.51 -5.66 4.82
CA CYS A 74 -4.93 -5.47 6.20
C CYS A 74 -3.84 -4.91 7.09
N ASP A 75 -2.58 -5.33 6.92
CA ASP A 75 -1.43 -4.74 7.61
C ASP A 75 -1.29 -3.24 7.31
N VAL A 76 -1.51 -2.84 6.06
CA VAL A 76 -1.47 -1.43 5.65
C VAL A 76 -2.64 -0.63 6.23
N ILE A 77 -3.84 -1.23 6.31
CA ILE A 77 -5.01 -0.61 6.93
C ILE A 77 -4.76 -0.40 8.43
N GLY A 78 -4.33 -1.44 9.15
CA GLY A 78 -4.04 -1.38 10.59
C GLY A 78 -2.78 -0.58 10.95
N GLY A 79 -1.80 -0.48 10.04
CA GLY A 79 -0.56 0.27 10.24
C GLY A 79 -0.61 1.74 9.83
N ALA A 80 -1.68 2.19 9.15
CA ALA A 80 -1.82 3.57 8.68
C ALA A 80 -1.80 4.62 9.81
N GLU A 81 -2.11 4.21 11.04
CA GLU A 81 -2.25 5.10 12.20
C GLU A 81 -0.90 5.66 12.70
N SER A 82 0.24 5.11 12.24
CA SER A 82 1.58 5.53 12.67
C SER A 82 2.37 6.35 11.65
N ARG A 83 1.75 6.85 10.57
CA ARG A 83 2.43 7.86 9.74
C ARG A 83 2.44 9.20 10.46
N SER A 84 3.55 9.45 11.18
CA SER A 84 3.90 10.78 11.68
C SER A 84 3.75 11.80 10.54
N THR A 85 2.71 12.61 10.60
CA THR A 85 2.44 13.76 9.73
C THR A 85 3.38 14.94 9.99
N ARG A 86 4.40 14.76 10.84
CA ARG A 86 5.38 15.81 11.10
C ARG A 86 6.34 15.88 9.92
N PRO A 87 6.42 17.01 9.20
CA PRO A 87 7.40 17.19 8.15
C PRO A 87 8.80 17.00 8.75
N ILE A 88 9.62 16.16 8.12
CA ILE A 88 11.04 16.11 8.43
C ILE A 88 11.65 17.46 8.05
N GLN A 89 12.28 18.14 9.02
CA GLN A 89 13.00 19.39 8.73
C GLN A 89 14.20 19.04 7.84
N ILE A 90 14.21 19.55 6.60
CA ILE A 90 15.38 19.46 5.74
C ILE A 90 16.45 20.37 6.37
N PRO A 91 17.65 19.85 6.72
CA PRO A 91 18.73 20.71 7.15
C PRO A 91 19.06 21.69 6.03
N HIS A 92 18.91 23.00 6.28
CA HIS A 92 19.38 24.03 5.36
C HIS A 92 20.91 23.96 5.28
N ALA A 93 21.43 23.23 4.29
CA ALA A 93 22.84 23.31 3.92
C ALA A 93 23.07 24.68 3.24
N PRO A 94 23.93 25.56 3.77
CA PRO A 94 24.29 26.79 3.07
C PRO A 94 25.05 26.44 1.78
N PRO A 95 24.92 27.25 0.71
CA PRO A 95 25.64 26.99 -0.53
C PRO A 95 27.14 27.00 -0.29
N VAL A 96 27.83 25.93 -0.70
CA VAL A 96 29.30 25.88 -0.76
C VAL A 96 29.77 26.98 -1.70
N THR A 97 30.34 28.05 -1.16
CA THR A 97 31.14 29.00 -1.91
C THR A 97 32.41 28.28 -2.33
N ARG A 98 32.40 27.78 -3.58
CA ARG A 98 33.60 27.29 -4.28
C ARG A 98 34.55 28.48 -4.47
N GLN A 99 35.36 28.80 -3.46
CA GLN A 99 36.43 29.78 -3.61
C GLN A 99 37.40 29.25 -4.66
N GLY A 100 37.37 29.93 -5.80
CA GLY A 100 38.25 29.70 -6.93
C GLY A 100 39.70 29.86 -6.50
N ARG A 101 40.46 28.81 -6.78
CA ARG A 101 41.91 28.80 -6.92
C ARG A 101 42.32 29.90 -7.91
N SER A 102 42.92 30.98 -7.45
CA SER A 102 43.61 31.93 -8.33
C SER A 102 44.94 31.32 -8.78
N PRO A 103 45.25 31.29 -10.09
CA PRO A 103 46.60 31.06 -10.58
C PRO A 103 47.28 32.38 -10.95
N ARG A 104 48.31 32.75 -10.18
CA ARG A 104 49.62 33.32 -10.57
C ARG A 104 50.19 34.20 -9.45
#